data_AF-A0A1D8IQZ6-F1
#
_entry.id   AF-A0A1D8IQZ6-F1
#
_cell.length_a   1.000
_cell.length_b   1.000
_cell.length_c   1.000
_cell.angle_alpha   90.00
_cell.angle_beta   90.00
_cell.angle_gamma   90.00
#
_symmetry.space_group_name_H-M   'P 1'
#
loop_
_entity.id
_entity.type
_entity.pdbx_description
1 polymer ?
#
loop_
_entity_poly.entity_id
_entity_poly.type
_entity_poly.pdbx_seq_one_letter_code
_entity_poly.pdbx_strand_id
1 'polypeptide(L)'
;MDIWEACHGAHHIGALQISVYRVVESQARAATLDLVDTLAEQALLEELIEQTKPALPPTVMRLPYLLQSPFRYPPLRHGSRFGGREVGGMFYASLNINTALAETAYYRFVFLTGMSSPPAGGVNTDLSSFRVGIRATHAVCLDIPPFDVYVDAISSRSTYTTAQHLGDAMRREGVEVARYISARDPKHGRNLVVFSPGVFSGAPRDLRSWRCTTTVDRVVFVAAHHDEGLQFEREIFEVDGHLPAPAP
;
A
#
# COMPACT_ATOMS: atom_id res chain seq x y z
N MET A 1 -5.48 24.41 -10.37
CA MET A 1 -5.85 23.83 -11.67
C MET A 1 -5.94 22.33 -11.47
N ASP A 2 -7.05 21.71 -11.86
CA ASP A 2 -7.22 20.25 -11.76
C ASP A 2 -6.30 19.58 -12.81
N ILE A 3 -5.37 18.74 -12.35
CA ILE A 3 -4.46 17.99 -13.23
C ILE A 3 -5.26 17.17 -14.24
N TRP A 4 -6.37 16.57 -13.80
CA TRP A 4 -7.18 15.73 -14.66
C TRP A 4 -7.74 16.49 -15.86
N GLU A 5 -8.29 17.69 -15.63
CA GLU A 5 -8.81 18.56 -16.69
C GLU A 5 -7.69 19.10 -17.58
N ALA A 6 -6.59 19.56 -16.99
CA ALA A 6 -5.44 20.11 -17.72
C ALA A 6 -4.80 19.07 -18.66
N CYS A 7 -4.83 17.79 -18.28
CA CYS A 7 -4.33 16.67 -19.07
C CYS A 7 -5.37 16.08 -20.02
N HIS A 8 -6.60 16.58 -20.07
CA HIS A 8 -7.72 15.93 -20.78
C HIS A 8 -7.86 14.44 -20.43
N GLY A 9 -7.80 14.11 -19.13
CA GLY A 9 -7.54 12.74 -18.64
C GLY A 9 -8.47 11.65 -19.18
N ALA A 10 -9.73 11.99 -19.49
CA ALA A 10 -10.68 11.06 -20.09
C ALA A 10 -10.19 10.47 -21.43
N HIS A 11 -9.41 11.23 -22.21
CA HIS A 11 -8.83 10.75 -23.48
C HIS A 11 -7.66 9.77 -23.29
N HIS A 12 -7.15 9.64 -22.07
CA HIS A 12 -6.00 8.80 -21.74
C HIS A 12 -6.41 7.52 -20.99
N ILE A 13 -7.71 7.26 -20.86
CA ILE A 13 -8.22 6.00 -20.32
C ILE A 13 -8.05 4.89 -21.36
N GLY A 14 -7.45 3.77 -20.96
CA GLY A 14 -7.27 2.61 -21.82
C GLY A 14 -7.10 1.31 -21.05
N ALA A 15 -6.92 0.22 -21.77
CA ALA A 15 -6.72 -1.09 -21.15
C ALA A 15 -5.31 -1.24 -20.57
N LEU A 16 -5.20 -1.91 -19.43
CA LEU A 16 -3.93 -2.26 -18.80
C LEU A 16 -3.95 -3.70 -18.32
N GLN A 17 -2.93 -4.48 -18.70
CA GLN A 17 -2.67 -5.79 -18.15
C GLN A 17 -1.25 -5.84 -17.58
N ILE A 18 -1.13 -6.12 -16.29
CA ILE A 18 0.15 -6.09 -15.59
C ILE A 18 0.16 -7.04 -14.40
N SER A 19 1.34 -7.31 -13.84
CA SER A 19 1.46 -8.01 -12.56
C SER A 19 2.18 -7.11 -11.56
N VAL A 20 1.68 -7.08 -10.33
CA VAL A 20 2.18 -6.19 -9.27
C VAL A 20 2.48 -6.96 -8.00
N TYR A 21 3.38 -6.40 -7.20
CA TYR A 21 3.78 -6.86 -5.89
C TYR A 21 3.10 -6.07 -4.80
N ARG A 22 2.68 -6.77 -3.75
CA ARG A 22 2.23 -6.13 -2.51
C ARG A 22 2.89 -6.80 -1.33
N VAL A 23 3.29 -5.98 -0.37
CA VAL A 23 3.83 -6.39 0.93
C VAL A 23 2.73 -6.19 1.97
N VAL A 24 2.54 -7.17 2.83
CA VAL A 24 1.58 -7.16 3.93
C VAL A 24 2.25 -7.72 5.18
N GLU A 25 1.71 -7.41 6.35
CA GLU A 25 2.13 -8.10 7.57
C GLU A 25 1.76 -9.59 7.46
N SER A 26 2.68 -10.44 7.91
CA SER A 26 2.49 -11.90 7.89
C SER A 26 1.28 -12.25 8.74
N GLN A 27 0.46 -13.17 8.25
CA GLN A 27 -0.74 -13.65 8.94
C GLN A 27 -0.38 -14.69 10.00
N ALA A 28 0.60 -14.40 10.87
CA ALA A 28 0.96 -15.29 11.95
C ALA A 28 -0.14 -15.23 13.03
N ARG A 29 -1.01 -16.23 13.06
CA ARG A 29 -1.91 -16.53 14.21
C ARG A 29 -1.15 -16.61 15.54
N ALA A 30 0.16 -16.83 15.49
CA ALA A 30 1.01 -16.88 16.67
C ALA A 30 1.09 -15.54 17.43
N ALA A 31 0.80 -14.39 16.81
CA ALA A 31 0.91 -13.10 17.50
C ALA A 31 -0.10 -12.93 18.67
N THR A 32 -1.24 -13.63 18.61
CA THR A 32 -2.23 -13.63 19.71
C THR A 32 -1.91 -14.66 20.79
N LEU A 33 -0.95 -15.58 20.58
CA LEU A 33 -0.51 -16.51 21.62
C LEU A 33 0.12 -15.79 22.80
N ASP A 34 0.79 -14.65 22.56
CA ASP A 34 1.40 -13.86 23.64
C ASP A 34 0.36 -13.16 24.54
N LEU A 35 -0.93 -13.19 24.15
CA LEU A 35 -2.04 -12.57 24.88
C LEU A 35 -2.89 -13.57 25.67
N VAL A 36 -2.59 -14.88 25.59
CA VAL A 36 -3.39 -15.94 26.20
C VAL A 36 -2.52 -17.04 26.80
N ASP A 37 -3.06 -17.82 27.73
CA ASP A 37 -2.31 -18.88 28.42
C ASP A 37 -2.43 -20.23 27.69
N THR A 38 -3.48 -20.42 26.88
CA THR A 38 -3.79 -21.70 26.24
C THR A 38 -4.17 -21.58 24.77
N LEU A 39 -3.96 -22.66 24.00
CA LEU A 39 -4.40 -22.74 22.59
C LEU A 39 -5.93 -22.60 22.44
N ALA A 40 -6.71 -23.03 23.44
CA ALA A 40 -8.16 -22.91 23.40
C ALA A 40 -8.60 -21.43 23.53
N GLU A 41 -7.97 -20.68 24.42
CA GLU A 41 -8.19 -19.24 24.55
C GLU A 41 -7.70 -18.49 23.32
N GLN A 42 -6.58 -18.89 22.70
CA GLN A 42 -6.12 -18.31 21.46
C GLN A 42 -7.17 -18.49 20.34
N ALA A 43 -7.73 -19.68 20.22
CA ALA A 43 -8.76 -19.96 19.22
C ALA A 43 -10.03 -19.12 19.45
N LEU A 44 -10.46 -18.98 20.71
CA LEU A 44 -11.58 -18.12 21.08
C LEU A 44 -11.29 -16.65 20.79
N LEU A 45 -10.09 -16.16 21.12
CA LEU A 45 -9.68 -14.78 20.84
C LEU A 45 -9.68 -14.49 19.34
N GLU A 46 -9.14 -15.38 18.52
CA GLU A 46 -9.17 -15.26 17.06
C GLU A 46 -10.60 -15.27 16.51
N GLU A 47 -11.49 -16.10 17.07
CA GLU A 47 -12.90 -16.12 16.72
C GLU A 47 -13.57 -14.78 17.04
N LEU A 48 -13.38 -14.26 18.25
CA LEU A 48 -13.90 -12.95 18.67
C LEU A 48 -13.37 -11.83 17.76
N ILE A 49 -12.07 -11.85 17.44
CA ILE A 49 -11.46 -10.88 16.52
C ILE A 49 -12.12 -10.98 15.15
N GLU A 50 -12.31 -12.17 14.58
CA GLU A 50 -12.95 -12.31 13.26
C GLU A 50 -14.41 -11.84 13.27
N GLN A 51 -15.16 -12.12 14.33
CA GLN A 51 -16.56 -11.68 14.48
C GLN A 51 -16.71 -10.15 14.58
N THR A 52 -15.69 -9.44 15.07
CA THR A 52 -15.72 -7.96 15.15
C THR A 52 -15.40 -7.26 13.84
N LYS A 53 -14.84 -7.97 12.85
CA LYS A 53 -14.47 -7.36 11.57
C LYS A 53 -15.72 -7.01 10.75
N PRO A 54 -15.73 -5.90 10.00
CA PRO A 54 -16.85 -5.53 9.13
C PRO A 54 -17.23 -6.65 8.16
N ALA A 55 -18.50 -6.71 7.75
CA ALA A 55 -18.93 -7.62 6.71
C ALA A 55 -18.19 -7.34 5.39
N LEU A 56 -17.89 -8.40 4.62
CA LEU A 56 -17.27 -8.25 3.31
C LEU A 56 -18.27 -7.65 2.31
N PRO A 57 -17.90 -6.59 1.57
CA PRO A 57 -18.73 -6.13 0.46
C PRO A 57 -18.93 -7.23 -0.59
N PRO A 58 -20.12 -7.31 -1.22
CA PRO A 58 -20.39 -8.33 -2.25
C PRO A 58 -19.37 -8.36 -3.39
N THR A 59 -18.82 -7.21 -3.73
CA THR A 59 -17.82 -7.03 -4.79
C THR A 59 -16.49 -7.74 -4.53
N VAL A 60 -16.18 -8.07 -3.27
CA VAL A 60 -14.91 -8.73 -2.89
C VAL A 60 -15.07 -10.10 -2.27
N MET A 61 -16.30 -10.57 -1.99
CA MET A 61 -16.54 -11.87 -1.34
C MET A 61 -15.88 -13.06 -2.06
N ARG A 62 -15.77 -13.00 -3.40
CA ARG A 62 -15.18 -14.07 -4.22
C ARG A 62 -13.67 -13.94 -4.39
N LEU A 63 -13.07 -12.85 -3.91
CA LEU A 63 -11.62 -12.67 -4.02
C LEU A 63 -10.89 -13.52 -2.97
N PRO A 64 -9.66 -13.98 -3.26
CA PRO A 64 -8.76 -14.52 -2.25
C PRO A 64 -8.56 -13.53 -1.09
N TYR A 65 -8.47 -14.04 0.14
CA TYR A 65 -8.38 -13.26 1.38
C TYR A 65 -7.41 -12.06 1.33
N LEU A 66 -6.19 -12.24 0.80
CA LEU A 66 -5.18 -11.17 0.70
C LEU A 66 -5.60 -9.98 -0.18
N LEU A 67 -6.60 -10.17 -1.05
CA LEU A 67 -7.15 -9.15 -1.93
C LEU A 67 -8.45 -8.54 -1.39
N GLN A 68 -9.06 -9.13 -0.35
CA GLN A 68 -10.30 -8.64 0.26
C GLN A 68 -10.04 -7.45 1.21
N SER A 69 -8.99 -7.56 2.02
CA SER A 69 -8.75 -6.62 3.13
C SER A 69 -8.74 -5.13 2.76
N PRO A 70 -8.23 -4.68 1.60
CA PRO A 70 -8.19 -3.26 1.28
C PRO A 70 -9.56 -2.66 1.02
N PHE A 71 -10.55 -3.49 0.73
CA PHE A 71 -11.92 -3.11 0.41
C PHE A 71 -12.91 -3.43 1.54
N ARG A 72 -12.46 -4.06 2.63
CA ARG A 72 -13.31 -4.48 3.75
C ARG A 72 -13.56 -3.36 4.78
N TYR A 73 -12.55 -2.55 5.04
CA TYR A 73 -12.54 -1.61 6.17
C TYR A 73 -13.04 -0.21 5.78
N PRO A 74 -13.58 0.55 6.74
CA PRO A 74 -14.01 1.93 6.50
C PRO A 74 -12.85 2.83 6.03
N PRO A 75 -13.15 4.01 5.47
CA PRO A 75 -12.15 4.98 5.08
C PRO A 75 -11.11 5.26 6.18
N LEU A 76 -9.86 5.49 5.77
CA LEU A 76 -8.79 5.85 6.71
C LEU A 76 -9.07 7.23 7.29
N ARG A 77 -8.80 7.41 8.60
CA ARG A 77 -9.00 8.68 9.32
C ARG A 77 -8.44 9.90 8.57
N HIS A 78 -7.30 9.71 7.90
CA HIS A 78 -6.55 10.75 7.19
C HIS A 78 -6.53 10.55 5.65
N GLY A 79 -7.26 9.55 5.15
CA GLY A 79 -7.22 9.15 3.76
C GLY A 79 -5.93 8.43 3.36
N SER A 80 -5.78 8.21 2.05
CA SER A 80 -4.61 7.68 1.36
C SER A 80 -4.17 8.63 0.24
N ARG A 81 -3.15 8.27 -0.54
CA ARG A 81 -2.63 9.14 -1.62
C ARG A 81 -3.71 9.57 -2.62
N PHE A 82 -4.53 8.63 -3.08
CA PHE A 82 -5.59 8.90 -4.07
C PHE A 82 -7.00 8.87 -3.46
N GLY A 83 -7.15 8.82 -2.14
CA GLY A 83 -8.46 8.77 -1.47
C GLY A 83 -8.52 9.71 -0.29
N GLY A 84 -9.49 10.63 -0.26
CA GLY A 84 -9.75 11.46 0.90
C GLY A 84 -10.32 10.68 2.08
N ARG A 85 -10.69 11.40 3.15
CA ARG A 85 -11.20 10.84 4.42
C ARG A 85 -12.53 10.12 4.30
N GLU A 86 -13.32 10.44 3.27
CA GLU A 86 -14.62 9.81 3.00
C GLU A 86 -14.51 8.61 2.03
N VAL A 87 -13.30 8.34 1.50
CA VAL A 87 -13.11 7.33 0.46
C VAL A 87 -12.38 6.12 1.04
N GLY A 88 -13.10 5.01 1.16
CA GLY A 88 -12.57 3.71 1.52
C GLY A 88 -12.25 2.87 0.29
N GLY A 89 -11.61 1.71 0.50
CA GLY A 89 -11.55 0.67 -0.51
C GLY A 89 -10.55 0.91 -1.64
N MET A 90 -9.25 0.86 -1.35
CA MET A 90 -8.20 0.94 -2.38
C MET A 90 -7.08 -0.06 -2.12
N PHE A 91 -6.63 -0.73 -3.18
CA PHE A 91 -5.47 -1.59 -3.13
C PHE A 91 -4.25 -0.88 -3.73
N TYR A 92 -3.18 -0.78 -2.96
CA TYR A 92 -1.90 -0.21 -3.37
C TYR A 92 -0.86 -1.31 -3.55
N ALA A 93 -0.09 -1.22 -4.63
CA ALA A 93 0.97 -2.17 -4.98
C ALA A 93 2.04 -1.52 -5.85
N SER A 94 3.12 -2.25 -6.12
CA SER A 94 4.23 -1.77 -6.95
C SER A 94 4.56 -2.74 -8.07
N LEU A 95 5.09 -2.25 -9.18
CA LEU A 95 5.45 -3.08 -10.33
C LEU A 95 6.68 -3.96 -10.03
N ASN A 96 7.54 -3.54 -9.11
CA ASN A 96 8.70 -4.30 -8.67
C ASN A 96 8.72 -4.43 -7.13
N ILE A 97 9.43 -5.44 -6.63
CA ILE A 97 9.50 -5.74 -5.20
C ILE A 97 10.30 -4.68 -4.42
N ASN A 98 11.37 -4.11 -4.99
CA ASN A 98 12.19 -3.10 -4.32
C ASN A 98 11.40 -1.82 -4.02
N THR A 99 10.55 -1.36 -4.95
CA THR A 99 9.62 -0.24 -4.76
C THR A 99 8.59 -0.57 -3.70
N ALA A 100 8.03 -1.79 -3.69
CA ALA A 100 7.08 -2.19 -2.66
C ALA A 100 7.73 -2.19 -1.26
N LEU A 101 8.99 -2.63 -1.16
CA LEU A 101 9.77 -2.60 0.07
C LEU A 101 10.15 -1.17 0.48
N ALA A 102 10.46 -0.27 -0.47
CA ALA A 102 10.73 1.14 -0.18
C ALA A 102 9.49 1.86 0.38
N GLU A 103 8.32 1.66 -0.23
CA GLU A 103 7.04 2.16 0.30
C GLU A 103 6.75 1.57 1.69
N THR A 104 7.03 0.28 1.87
CA THR A 104 6.86 -0.39 3.18
C THR A 104 7.79 0.22 4.23
N ALA A 105 9.08 0.42 3.92
CA ALA A 105 10.07 1.01 4.82
C ALA A 105 9.65 2.40 5.29
N TYR A 106 9.19 3.24 4.37
CA TYR A 106 8.63 4.54 4.70
C TYR A 106 7.52 4.43 5.76
N TYR A 107 6.53 3.57 5.56
CA TYR A 107 5.45 3.39 6.54
C TYR A 107 5.91 2.74 7.85
N ARG A 108 6.99 1.93 7.84
CA ARG A 108 7.62 1.43 9.09
C ARG A 108 8.24 2.57 9.91
N PHE A 109 8.89 3.54 9.26
CA PHE A 109 9.39 4.72 9.96
C PHE A 109 8.26 5.62 10.48
N VAL A 110 7.19 5.80 9.70
CA VAL A 110 6.00 6.54 10.15
C VAL A 110 5.38 5.86 11.37
N PHE A 111 5.26 4.53 11.35
CA PHE A 111 4.77 3.75 12.48
C PHE A 111 5.64 3.93 13.73
N LEU A 112 6.96 3.79 13.61
CA LEU A 112 7.88 3.97 14.74
C LEU A 112 7.84 5.41 15.29
N THR A 113 7.79 6.41 14.41
CA THR A 113 7.74 7.83 14.79
C THR A 113 6.41 8.21 15.44
N GLY A 114 5.33 7.50 15.12
CA GLY A 114 4.02 7.69 15.75
C GLY A 114 3.90 7.12 17.16
N MET A 115 4.91 6.39 17.66
CA MET A 115 4.89 5.85 19.02
C MET A 115 5.25 6.91 20.05
N SER A 116 4.48 7.01 21.12
CA SER A 116 4.83 7.87 22.27
C SER A 116 6.11 7.43 22.98
N SER A 117 6.42 6.13 22.94
CA SER A 117 7.63 5.54 23.54
C SER A 117 8.12 4.37 22.67
N PRO A 118 8.92 4.63 21.62
CA PRO A 118 9.43 3.57 20.76
C PRO A 118 10.42 2.66 21.52
N PRO A 119 10.44 1.34 21.23
CA PRO A 119 11.40 0.44 21.85
C PRO A 119 12.85 0.81 21.48
N ALA A 120 13.76 0.80 22.44
CA ALA A 120 15.17 1.21 22.23
C ALA A 120 15.89 0.35 21.17
N GLY A 121 15.54 -0.93 21.05
CA GLY A 121 16.11 -1.86 20.06
C GLY A 121 15.41 -1.85 18.69
N GLY A 122 14.40 -1.01 18.49
CA GLY A 122 13.55 -1.04 17.31
C GLY A 122 12.44 -2.10 17.38
N VAL A 123 11.78 -2.31 16.24
CA VAL A 123 10.63 -3.21 16.10
C VAL A 123 10.94 -4.26 15.03
N ASN A 124 10.77 -5.53 15.38
CA ASN A 124 10.78 -6.62 14.41
C ASN A 124 9.36 -6.92 13.95
N THR A 125 9.19 -7.18 12.67
CA THR A 125 7.89 -7.51 12.08
C THR A 125 8.07 -8.53 10.98
N ASP A 126 7.32 -9.62 11.05
CA ASP A 126 7.27 -10.58 9.97
C ASP A 126 6.31 -10.09 8.90
N LEU A 127 6.79 -10.02 7.66
CA LEU A 127 6.03 -9.58 6.50
C LEU A 127 5.94 -10.71 5.47
N SER A 128 4.99 -10.57 4.57
CA SER A 128 4.89 -11.40 3.37
C SER A 128 4.69 -10.51 2.16
N SER A 129 5.42 -10.79 1.08
CA SER A 129 5.13 -10.23 -0.22
C SER A 129 4.48 -11.26 -1.11
N PHE A 130 3.56 -10.84 -1.97
CA PHE A 130 3.00 -11.68 -3.02
C PHE A 130 2.88 -10.88 -4.31
N ARG A 131 2.72 -11.61 -5.41
CA ARG A 131 2.44 -11.06 -6.73
C ARG A 131 1.01 -11.39 -7.16
N VAL A 132 0.34 -10.47 -7.84
CA VAL A 132 -1.01 -10.70 -8.41
C VAL A 132 -1.12 -10.10 -9.80
N GLY A 133 -1.97 -10.66 -10.65
CA GLY A 133 -2.28 -10.11 -11.97
C GLY A 133 -3.39 -9.07 -11.89
N ILE A 134 -3.31 -8.05 -12.75
CA ILE A 134 -4.29 -6.99 -12.92
C ILE A 134 -4.65 -6.94 -14.40
N ARG A 135 -5.95 -6.93 -14.70
CA ARG A 135 -6.51 -6.69 -16.03
C ARG A 135 -7.66 -5.69 -15.89
N ALA A 136 -7.43 -4.47 -16.35
CA ALA A 136 -8.39 -3.38 -16.34
C ALA A 136 -8.69 -2.93 -17.77
N THR A 137 -9.93 -2.51 -18.02
CA THR A 137 -10.33 -1.89 -19.30
C THR A 137 -10.32 -0.36 -19.21
N HIS A 138 -10.53 0.18 -18.01
CA HIS A 138 -10.44 1.61 -17.72
C HIS A 138 -9.27 1.88 -16.77
N ALA A 139 -8.06 1.98 -17.32
CA ALA A 139 -6.86 2.32 -16.59
C ALA A 139 -6.19 3.59 -17.13
N VAL A 140 -5.41 4.25 -16.28
CA VAL A 140 -4.62 5.44 -16.64
C VAL A 140 -3.17 5.27 -16.20
N CYS A 141 -2.24 5.71 -17.05
CA CYS A 141 -0.82 5.79 -16.70
C CYS A 141 -0.46 7.25 -16.43
N LEU A 142 -0.26 7.59 -15.15
CA LEU A 142 0.13 8.92 -14.70
C LEU A 142 1.64 9.16 -14.79
N ASP A 143 2.40 8.17 -15.23
CA ASP A 143 3.86 8.19 -15.39
C ASP A 143 4.32 8.45 -16.85
N ILE A 144 3.40 8.88 -17.71
CA ILE A 144 3.65 9.19 -19.13
C ILE A 144 2.92 10.49 -19.53
N PRO A 145 3.28 11.12 -20.67
CA PRO A 145 2.58 12.30 -21.15
C PRO A 145 1.06 12.11 -21.27
N PRO A 146 0.25 13.12 -20.92
CA PRO A 146 0.65 14.47 -20.47
C PRO A 146 0.83 14.58 -18.94
N PHE A 147 0.73 13.49 -18.18
CA PHE A 147 0.75 13.52 -16.71
C PHE A 147 2.17 13.56 -16.12
N ASP A 148 3.18 13.15 -16.88
CA ASP A 148 4.58 13.08 -16.45
C ASP A 148 5.15 14.43 -16.00
N VAL A 149 4.65 15.55 -16.55
CA VAL A 149 5.02 16.90 -16.11
C VAL A 149 4.54 17.23 -14.68
N TYR A 150 3.62 16.44 -14.13
CA TYR A 150 3.04 16.63 -12.80
C TYR A 150 3.51 15.59 -11.77
N VAL A 151 4.56 14.82 -12.06
CA VAL A 151 5.04 13.75 -11.16
C VAL A 151 5.31 14.26 -9.75
N ASP A 152 5.92 15.44 -9.57
CA ASP A 152 6.20 15.99 -8.24
C ASP A 152 4.93 16.31 -7.43
N ALA A 153 3.84 16.68 -8.12
CA ALA A 153 2.56 16.96 -7.49
C ALA A 153 1.75 15.69 -7.21
N ILE A 154 1.72 14.75 -8.15
CA ILE A 154 1.03 13.45 -8.04
C ILE A 154 1.72 12.57 -6.98
N SER A 155 3.05 12.57 -6.99
CA SER A 155 3.91 11.79 -6.12
C SER A 155 4.58 12.65 -5.05
N SER A 156 3.91 13.72 -4.63
CA SER A 156 4.41 14.57 -3.54
C SER A 156 4.73 13.74 -2.30
N ARG A 157 5.89 14.04 -1.72
CA ARG A 157 6.43 13.36 -0.54
C ARG A 157 5.81 13.85 0.75
N SER A 158 5.29 15.09 0.75
CA SER A 158 4.87 15.84 1.95
C SER A 158 3.37 16.12 2.01
N THR A 159 2.62 16.01 0.91
CA THR A 159 1.17 16.22 0.90
C THR A 159 0.46 15.32 -0.11
N TYR A 160 -0.76 14.89 0.22
CA TYR A 160 -1.64 14.14 -0.68
C TYR A 160 -2.73 14.97 -1.34
N THR A 161 -2.88 16.26 -1.05
CA THR A 161 -4.01 17.09 -1.53
C THR A 161 -4.24 16.98 -3.03
N THR A 162 -3.19 17.18 -3.84
CA THR A 162 -3.30 17.11 -5.30
C THR A 162 -3.63 15.70 -5.79
N ALA A 163 -3.00 14.68 -5.22
CA ALA A 163 -3.24 13.29 -5.60
C ALA A 163 -4.64 12.81 -5.18
N GLN A 164 -5.18 13.31 -4.06
CA GLN A 164 -6.54 13.01 -3.63
C GLN A 164 -7.58 13.59 -4.59
N HIS A 165 -7.45 14.86 -4.98
CA HIS A 165 -8.31 15.47 -5.99
C HIS A 165 -8.24 14.74 -7.33
N LEU A 166 -7.03 14.37 -7.76
CA LEU A 166 -6.84 13.57 -8.98
C LEU A 166 -7.49 12.19 -8.86
N GLY A 167 -7.40 11.56 -7.69
CA GLY A 167 -8.08 10.29 -7.38
C GLY A 167 -9.60 10.39 -7.44
N ASP A 168 -10.18 11.49 -6.93
CA ASP A 168 -11.62 11.76 -7.05
C ASP A 168 -12.04 11.94 -8.51
N ALA A 169 -11.26 12.67 -9.30
CA ALA A 169 -11.52 12.87 -10.73
C ALA A 169 -11.47 11.55 -11.50
N MET A 170 -10.43 10.74 -11.30
CA MET A 170 -10.31 9.42 -11.92
C MET A 170 -11.49 8.50 -11.58
N ARG A 171 -11.93 8.47 -10.31
CA ARG A 171 -13.09 7.66 -9.91
C ARG A 171 -14.40 8.14 -10.52
N ARG A 172 -14.60 9.46 -10.65
CA ARG A 172 -15.78 10.03 -11.32
C ARG A 172 -15.89 9.61 -12.79
N GLU A 173 -14.74 9.44 -13.45
CA GLU A 173 -14.65 8.94 -14.83
C GLU A 173 -14.60 7.39 -14.93
N GLY A 174 -14.82 6.68 -13.83
CA GLY A 174 -14.87 5.21 -13.83
C GLY A 174 -13.52 4.52 -14.01
N VAL A 175 -12.40 5.21 -13.76
CA VAL A 175 -11.06 4.60 -13.77
C VAL A 175 -11.00 3.52 -12.70
N GLU A 176 -10.64 2.31 -13.11
CA GLU A 176 -10.51 1.13 -12.25
C GLU A 176 -9.12 1.06 -11.61
N VAL A 177 -8.09 1.53 -12.33
CA VAL A 177 -6.67 1.40 -11.97
C VAL A 177 -5.87 2.60 -12.46
N ALA A 178 -4.95 3.11 -11.63
CA ALA A 178 -3.98 4.11 -12.06
C ALA A 178 -2.54 3.69 -11.70
N ARG A 179 -1.63 3.79 -12.68
CA ARG A 179 -0.18 3.61 -12.47
C ARG A 179 0.47 4.97 -12.26
N TYR A 180 1.40 5.08 -11.32
CA TYR A 180 2.07 6.34 -10.98
C TYR A 180 3.50 6.10 -10.46
N ILE A 181 4.33 7.13 -10.43
CA ILE A 181 5.70 7.05 -9.89
C ILE A 181 5.66 6.98 -8.36
N SER A 182 6.44 6.10 -7.75
CA SER A 182 6.59 6.04 -6.29
C SER A 182 7.24 7.31 -5.76
N ALA A 183 6.70 7.82 -4.65
CA ALA A 183 7.28 8.94 -3.91
C ALA A 183 8.41 8.52 -2.96
N ARG A 184 8.58 7.20 -2.75
CA ARG A 184 9.42 6.63 -1.70
C ARG A 184 10.60 5.85 -2.25
N ASP A 185 10.47 5.29 -3.45
CA ASP A 185 11.57 4.62 -4.13
C ASP A 185 12.56 5.63 -4.73
N PRO A 186 13.83 5.68 -4.27
CA PRO A 186 14.84 6.58 -4.83
C PRO A 186 15.13 6.33 -6.32
N LYS A 187 14.78 5.16 -6.85
CA LYS A 187 14.92 4.82 -8.27
C LYS A 187 13.67 5.16 -9.09
N HIS A 188 12.69 5.85 -8.49
CA HIS A 188 11.43 6.24 -9.13
C HIS A 188 10.70 5.04 -9.77
N GLY A 189 10.64 3.92 -9.04
CA GLY A 189 9.84 2.78 -9.43
C GLY A 189 8.35 3.11 -9.53
N ARG A 190 7.56 2.21 -10.12
CA ARG A 190 6.15 2.46 -10.41
C ARG A 190 5.26 1.77 -9.40
N ASN A 191 4.29 2.52 -8.89
CA ASN A 191 3.18 2.04 -8.09
C ASN A 191 1.91 1.93 -8.92
N LEU A 192 0.95 1.20 -8.37
CA LEU A 192 -0.38 1.01 -8.88
C LEU A 192 -1.38 1.24 -7.74
N VAL A 193 -2.42 2.02 -7.99
CA VAL A 193 -3.62 2.07 -7.16
C VAL A 193 -4.77 1.41 -7.92
N VAL A 194 -5.52 0.56 -7.23
CA VAL A 194 -6.69 -0.13 -7.74
C VAL A 194 -7.91 0.37 -6.96
N PHE A 195 -8.85 0.97 -7.68
CA PHE A 195 -10.11 1.47 -7.16
C PHE A 195 -11.20 0.40 -7.21
N SER A 196 -11.18 -0.45 -8.24
CA SER A 196 -12.22 -1.47 -8.48
C SER A 196 -11.65 -2.88 -8.31
N PRO A 197 -12.16 -3.69 -7.38
CA PRO A 197 -11.65 -5.05 -7.13
C PRO A 197 -11.83 -6.03 -8.29
N GLY A 198 -12.73 -5.73 -9.25
CA GLY A 198 -13.01 -6.58 -10.40
C GLY A 198 -11.83 -6.79 -11.36
N VAL A 199 -10.76 -6.00 -11.22
CA VAL A 199 -9.59 -6.05 -12.12
C VAL A 199 -8.58 -7.15 -11.76
N PHE A 200 -8.70 -7.81 -10.59
CA PHE A 200 -7.75 -8.85 -10.22
C PHE A 200 -7.89 -10.06 -11.15
N SER A 201 -6.79 -10.44 -11.81
CA SER A 201 -6.75 -11.59 -12.69
C SER A 201 -5.95 -12.73 -12.03
N GLY A 202 -6.65 -13.60 -11.31
CA GLY A 202 -6.10 -14.79 -10.66
C GLY A 202 -5.77 -14.60 -9.17
N ALA A 203 -5.25 -15.67 -8.56
CA ALA A 203 -4.90 -15.68 -7.14
C ALA A 203 -3.50 -15.06 -6.88
N PRO A 204 -3.25 -14.54 -5.66
CA PRO A 204 -1.91 -14.23 -5.18
C PRO A 204 -0.96 -15.42 -5.39
N ARG A 205 0.23 -15.13 -5.91
CA ARG A 205 1.30 -16.08 -6.20
C ARG A 205 2.64 -15.55 -5.70
N ASP A 206 3.69 -16.37 -5.82
CA ASP A 206 5.06 -16.00 -5.47
C ASP A 206 5.16 -15.44 -4.03
N LEU A 207 4.49 -16.08 -3.07
CA LEU A 207 4.55 -15.69 -1.67
C LEU A 207 5.99 -15.80 -1.15
N ARG A 208 6.48 -14.74 -0.53
CA ARG A 208 7.81 -14.70 0.09
C ARG A 208 7.72 -14.08 1.48
N SER A 209 8.36 -14.74 2.44
CA SER A 209 8.43 -14.27 3.82
C SER A 209 9.65 -13.39 4.04
N TRP A 210 9.46 -12.30 4.79
CA TRP A 210 10.49 -11.33 5.11
C TRP A 210 10.52 -11.08 6.61
N ARG A 211 11.72 -11.06 7.20
CA ARG A 211 11.94 -10.47 8.50
C ARG A 211 12.28 -9.00 8.30
N CYS A 212 11.46 -8.11 8.84
CA CYS A 212 11.68 -6.67 8.81
C CYS A 212 12.15 -6.19 10.19
N THR A 213 13.29 -5.51 10.25
CA THR A 213 13.78 -4.84 11.46
C THR A 213 13.76 -3.33 11.22
N THR A 214 13.00 -2.61 12.03
CA THR A 214 12.85 -1.15 11.96
C THR A 214 13.52 -0.53 13.18
N THR A 215 14.54 0.30 12.96
CA THR A 215 15.18 1.14 13.98
C THR A 215 14.87 2.61 13.70
N VAL A 216 15.39 3.52 14.54
CA VAL A 216 15.19 4.97 14.32
C VAL A 216 15.83 5.46 13.02
N ASP A 217 16.94 4.86 12.59
CA ASP A 217 17.74 5.32 11.44
C ASP A 217 17.57 4.44 10.20
N ARG A 218 17.23 3.15 10.35
CA ARG A 218 17.15 2.22 9.21
C ARG A 218 16.02 1.21 9.31
N VAL A 219 15.55 0.77 8.14
CA VAL A 219 14.71 -0.42 7.95
C VAL A 219 15.48 -1.45 7.15
N VAL A 220 15.53 -2.68 7.65
CA VAL A 220 16.19 -3.81 7.00
C VAL A 220 15.18 -4.92 6.75
N PHE A 221 15.15 -5.44 5.53
CA PHE A 221 14.39 -6.62 5.15
C PHE A 221 15.36 -7.77 4.84
N VAL A 222 15.13 -8.93 5.42
CA VAL A 222 15.86 -10.17 5.11
C VAL A 222 14.85 -11.22 4.68
N ALA A 223 15.04 -11.81 3.51
CA ALA A 223 14.20 -12.91 3.05
C ALA A 223 14.46 -14.17 3.88
N ALA A 224 13.41 -14.86 4.35
CA ALA A 224 13.55 -15.99 5.29
C ALA A 224 14.32 -17.20 4.73
N HIS A 225 14.45 -17.31 3.40
CA HIS A 225 15.04 -18.46 2.71
C HIS A 225 16.01 -18.08 1.58
N HIS A 226 16.49 -16.83 1.56
CA HIS A 226 17.43 -16.33 0.54
C HIS A 226 18.44 -15.37 1.19
N ASP A 227 19.66 -15.34 0.66
CA ASP A 227 20.71 -14.37 1.07
C ASP A 227 20.43 -12.94 0.54
N GLU A 228 19.21 -12.68 0.05
CA GLU A 228 18.77 -11.38 -0.44
C GLU A 228 18.23 -10.55 0.73
N GLY A 229 18.84 -9.38 0.93
CA GLY A 229 18.38 -8.38 1.88
C GLY A 229 18.34 -7.00 1.25
N LEU A 230 17.47 -6.15 1.77
CA LEU A 230 17.33 -4.76 1.33
C LEU A 230 17.30 -3.85 2.54
N GLN A 231 18.05 -2.75 2.49
CA GLN A 231 18.15 -1.78 3.56
C GLN A 231 17.80 -0.39 3.03
N PHE A 232 17.08 0.37 3.86
CA PHE A 232 16.70 1.74 3.59
C PHE A 232 17.03 2.60 4.81
N GLU A 233 17.86 3.62 4.62
CA GLU A 233 18.13 4.65 5.63
C GLU A 233 16.95 5.62 5.70
N ARG A 234 16.69 6.18 6.87
CA ARG A 234 15.58 7.10 7.12
C ARG A 234 15.71 8.36 6.28
N GLU A 235 16.92 8.87 6.14
CA GLU A 235 17.26 10.12 5.47
C GLU A 235 16.77 10.15 4.02
N ILE A 236 16.71 8.99 3.34
CA ILE A 236 16.21 8.93 1.97
C ILE A 236 14.74 9.33 1.87
N PHE A 237 13.98 9.19 2.96
CA PHE A 237 12.55 9.49 3.05
C PHE A 237 12.26 10.88 3.58
N GLU A 238 13.25 11.58 4.14
CA GLU A 238 13.09 12.90 4.73
C GLU A 238 12.94 14.01 3.68
N VAL A 239 12.20 15.05 4.04
CA VAL A 239 12.07 16.32 3.31
C VAL A 239 12.45 17.40 4.31
N ASP A 240 13.43 18.22 3.96
CA ASP A 240 13.99 19.26 4.84
C ASP A 240 14.39 18.72 6.24
N GLY A 241 14.98 17.52 6.27
CA GLY A 241 15.44 16.86 7.51
C GLY A 241 14.34 16.29 8.40
N HIS A 242 13.10 16.18 7.89
CA HIS A 242 11.97 15.63 8.64
C HIS A 242 11.30 14.52 7.85
N LEU A 243 10.88 13.46 8.55
CA LEU A 243 10.06 12.41 7.94
C LEU A 243 8.63 12.93 7.74
N PRO A 244 8.16 13.11 6.48
CA PRO A 244 6.86 13.69 6.24
C PRO A 244 5.72 12.74 6.64
N ALA A 245 4.62 13.29 7.14
CA ALA A 245 3.33 12.61 7.36
C ALA A 245 2.27 13.22 6.41
N PRO A 246 2.20 12.77 5.14
CA PRO A 246 1.49 13.44 4.06
C PRO A 246 -0.04 13.31 4.13
N ALA A 247 -0.54 12.46 5.03
CA ALA A 247 -1.93 12.35 5.43
C ALA A 247 -2.02 12.72 6.92
N PRO A 248 -2.05 14.03 7.27
CA PRO A 248 -2.06 14.51 8.65
C PRO A 248 -3.40 14.26 9.34
#